data_AF-A0A4R4A9D5-F1
#
_entry.id   AF-A0A4R4A9D5-F1
#
_cell.length_a   1.000
_cell.length_b   1.000
_cell.length_c   1.000
_cell.angle_alpha   90.00
_cell.angle_beta   90.00
_cell.angle_gamma   90.00
#
_symmetry.space_group_name_H-M   'P 1'
#
loop_
_entity.id
_entity.type
_entity.pdbx_description
1 polymer ?
#
loop_
_entity_poly.entity_id
_entity_poly.type
_entity_poly.pdbx_seq_one_letter_code
_entity_poly.pdbx_strand_id
1 'polypeptide(L)'
;MRIHPWSLLPGVLLLVLAGCSTTPRQGADGAAVDGATGTPGGGAGAEVSTAGIDGEDARYAGPWEDPANPLSKRVIYFGYDNAEIAPEYVALIRTHARYLGTHPQVRVTLEGHTDERGTREYNLALSDQRADSVRRVMLAEGVRADQLEVIGYGEERPASPGQSESSWRLNRRVVIEY
;
A
#
# COMPACT_ATOMS: atom_id res chain seq x y z
N MET A 1 40.09 -44.70 27.47
CA MET A 1 39.49 -44.76 28.82
C MET A 1 40.00 -43.59 29.66
N ARG A 2 39.15 -42.58 29.89
CA ARG A 2 39.03 -41.79 31.12
C ARG A 2 37.96 -40.71 30.92
N ILE A 3 36.77 -41.14 31.27
CA ILE A 3 35.53 -40.39 31.50
C ILE A 3 35.72 -39.32 32.59
N HIS A 4 35.15 -38.13 32.39
CA HIS A 4 34.82 -37.20 33.49
C HIS A 4 33.42 -36.62 33.25
N PRO A 5 32.42 -36.97 34.09
CA PRO A 5 31.09 -36.41 34.09
C PRO A 5 30.97 -35.28 35.12
N TRP A 6 30.43 -34.13 34.72
CA TRP A 6 29.98 -33.08 35.65
C TRP A 6 28.82 -32.34 34.98
N SER A 7 27.59 -32.85 35.09
CA SER A 7 26.59 -32.40 36.09
C SER A 7 26.33 -30.90 35.97
N LEU A 8 25.36 -30.50 35.13
CA LEU A 8 23.96 -30.21 35.49
C LEU A 8 23.81 -29.14 36.57
N LEU A 9 23.25 -27.99 36.18
CA LEU A 9 22.23 -27.26 36.95
C LEU A 9 21.50 -26.25 36.04
N PRO A 10 20.16 -26.33 35.92
CA PRO A 10 19.33 -25.36 35.22
C PRO A 10 18.86 -24.27 36.18
N GLY A 11 19.07 -23.00 35.83
CA GLY A 11 18.52 -21.85 36.55
C GLY A 11 17.26 -21.34 35.86
N VAL A 12 16.10 -21.91 36.21
CA VAL A 12 14.79 -21.33 35.88
C VAL A 12 14.51 -20.23 36.90
N LEU A 13 14.51 -18.97 36.46
CA LEU A 13 14.03 -17.84 37.25
C LEU A 13 12.68 -17.39 36.68
N LEU A 14 11.61 -17.84 37.36
CA LEU A 14 10.24 -17.40 37.20
C LEU A 14 10.06 -16.10 38.01
N LEU A 15 9.69 -15.00 37.34
CA LEU A 15 9.28 -13.76 38.00
C LEU A 15 7.96 -13.31 37.40
N VAL A 16 6.89 -13.53 38.17
CA VAL A 16 5.51 -13.13 37.89
C VAL A 16 5.26 -11.77 38.51
N LEU A 17 4.75 -10.81 37.73
CA LEU A 17 4.02 -9.66 38.25
C LEU A 17 2.80 -9.36 37.36
N ALA A 18 1.62 -9.47 37.97
CA ALA A 18 0.33 -8.92 37.56
C ALA A 18 0.43 -7.37 37.45
N GLY A 19 -0.40 -6.60 36.75
CA GLY A 19 -1.71 -6.74 36.15
C GLY A 19 -2.38 -5.35 36.24
N CYS A 20 -3.14 -4.92 35.23
CA CYS A 20 -4.17 -3.87 35.36
C CYS A 20 -5.11 -3.93 34.14
N SER A 21 -6.28 -4.54 34.34
CA SER A 21 -7.43 -4.53 33.43
C SER A 21 -8.37 -3.39 33.80
N THR A 22 -8.72 -2.52 32.85
CA THR A 22 -9.79 -1.53 33.00
C THR A 22 -10.99 -1.95 32.15
N THR A 23 -12.17 -2.00 32.75
CA THR A 23 -13.47 -2.29 32.11
C THR A 23 -14.55 -1.56 32.93
N PRO A 24 -15.79 -1.48 32.45
CA PRO A 24 -16.35 -0.54 31.49
C PRO A 24 -17.15 0.57 32.22
N ARG A 25 -17.69 1.55 31.48
CA ARG A 25 -18.80 2.38 31.98
C ARG A 25 -19.99 2.22 31.04
N GLN A 26 -20.99 1.50 31.51
CA GLN A 26 -22.33 1.41 30.93
C GLN A 26 -23.19 2.40 31.72
N GLY A 27 -23.80 3.36 31.03
CA GLY A 27 -24.76 4.32 31.58
C GLY A 27 -25.98 4.32 30.67
N ALA A 28 -27.11 3.93 31.26
CA ALA A 28 -28.39 3.67 30.64
C ALA A 28 -29.19 4.94 30.29
N ASP A 29 -30.02 4.79 29.24
CA ASP A 29 -31.41 5.22 29.05
C ASP A 29 -31.91 6.58 29.56
N GLY A 30 -32.59 7.32 28.68
CA GLY A 30 -33.67 8.23 29.11
C GLY A 30 -34.05 9.39 28.19
N ALA A 31 -35.20 9.22 27.51
CA ALA A 31 -36.26 10.20 27.25
C ALA A 31 -36.08 11.30 26.17
N ALA A 32 -36.97 11.21 25.17
CA ALA A 32 -37.48 12.30 24.36
C ALA A 32 -38.43 13.21 25.16
N VAL A 33 -38.48 14.51 24.84
CA VAL A 33 -39.71 15.33 24.72
C VAL A 33 -39.41 16.65 23.99
N ASP A 34 -40.37 17.04 23.15
CA ASP A 34 -40.45 18.20 22.26
C ASP A 34 -40.49 19.57 22.96
N GLY A 35 -40.13 20.63 22.22
CA GLY A 35 -40.38 22.01 22.63
C GLY A 35 -39.98 23.05 21.57
N ALA A 36 -40.90 23.35 20.66
CA ALA A 36 -40.81 24.35 19.60
C ALA A 36 -40.88 25.81 20.09
N THR A 37 -40.31 26.75 19.32
CA THR A 37 -40.74 28.15 19.01
C THR A 37 -39.67 28.73 18.04
N GLY A 38 -39.88 28.97 16.74
CA GLY A 38 -40.60 30.10 16.08
C GLY A 38 -39.77 31.39 16.15
N THR A 39 -39.44 32.21 15.13
CA THR A 39 -39.91 32.48 13.74
C THR A 39 -38.89 33.52 13.09
N PRO A 40 -39.13 34.23 11.97
CA PRO A 40 -38.71 33.97 10.56
C PRO A 40 -37.76 35.02 9.90
N GLY A 41 -37.37 34.73 8.65
CA GLY A 41 -37.00 35.70 7.61
C GLY A 41 -35.87 35.15 6.71
N GLY A 42 -36.00 34.88 5.42
CA GLY A 42 -36.90 35.38 4.39
C GLY A 42 -36.03 36.01 3.29
N GLY A 43 -35.84 35.32 2.15
CA GLY A 43 -35.36 35.98 0.93
C GLY A 43 -34.49 35.17 -0.03
N ALA A 44 -35.04 35.02 -1.24
CA ALA A 44 -34.39 34.85 -2.53
C ALA A 44 -33.81 33.47 -2.89
N GLY A 45 -34.54 32.81 -3.80
CA GLY A 45 -34.13 31.58 -4.45
C GLY A 45 -32.86 31.74 -5.29
N ALA A 46 -32.04 30.70 -5.23
CA ALA A 46 -31.12 30.36 -6.29
C ALA A 46 -31.62 29.04 -6.88
N GLU A 47 -32.21 29.16 -8.06
CA GLU A 47 -32.55 28.07 -8.94
C GLU A 47 -31.23 27.37 -9.28
N VAL A 48 -30.98 26.22 -8.67
CA VAL A 48 -29.84 25.37 -9.07
C VAL A 48 -30.23 24.74 -10.40
N SER A 49 -29.97 25.49 -11.47
CA SER A 49 -29.98 25.01 -12.83
C SER A 49 -29.02 23.82 -12.91
N THR A 50 -29.59 22.63 -12.94
CA THR A 50 -28.89 21.41 -13.36
C THR A 50 -28.75 21.50 -14.87
N ALA A 51 -27.75 22.26 -15.32
CA ALA A 51 -27.42 22.45 -16.72
C ALA A 51 -26.21 21.57 -17.07
N GLY A 52 -26.44 20.62 -17.98
CA GLY A 52 -25.38 19.92 -18.70
C GLY A 52 -25.01 18.55 -18.14
N ILE A 53 -25.92 17.58 -18.28
CA ILE A 53 -25.54 16.17 -18.34
C ILE A 53 -25.17 15.91 -19.81
N ASP A 54 -23.95 16.28 -20.19
CA ASP A 54 -23.41 15.97 -21.51
C ASP A 54 -21.99 15.43 -21.37
N GLY A 55 -21.86 14.12 -21.54
CA GLY A 55 -20.71 13.51 -22.21
C GLY A 55 -19.48 13.21 -21.36
N GLU A 56 -19.21 11.91 -21.26
CA GLU A 56 -17.98 11.27 -20.78
C GLU A 56 -17.86 11.20 -19.26
N ASP A 57 -18.02 9.97 -18.73
CA ASP A 57 -17.68 9.62 -17.36
C ASP A 57 -16.39 10.33 -16.96
N ALA A 58 -16.50 11.36 -16.11
CA ALA A 58 -15.36 11.92 -15.42
C ALA A 58 -14.87 10.82 -14.48
N ARG A 59 -14.11 9.87 -15.04
CA ARG A 59 -13.30 8.91 -14.32
C ARG A 59 -12.62 9.77 -13.27
N TYR A 60 -12.87 9.48 -12.00
CA TYR A 60 -12.24 10.19 -10.92
C TYR A 60 -10.73 10.13 -11.18
N ALA A 61 -10.17 11.22 -11.68
CA ALA A 61 -8.76 11.39 -11.89
C ALA A 61 -8.20 11.59 -10.49
N GLY A 62 -7.78 10.48 -9.87
CA GLY A 62 -7.19 10.54 -8.55
C GLY A 62 -5.93 11.39 -8.58
N PRO A 63 -5.38 11.74 -7.40
CA PRO A 63 -4.20 12.58 -7.31
C PRO A 63 -2.96 12.03 -8.04
N TRP A 64 -2.95 10.76 -8.44
CA TRP A 64 -1.89 10.14 -9.25
C TRP A 64 -1.86 10.61 -10.72
N GLU A 65 -2.92 11.23 -11.24
CA GLU A 65 -2.97 11.77 -12.61
C GLU A 65 -2.37 13.19 -12.71
N ASP A 66 -2.18 13.88 -11.58
CA ASP A 66 -1.57 15.21 -11.54
C ASP A 66 -0.03 15.09 -11.53
N PRO A 67 0.69 15.55 -12.57
CA PRO A 67 2.15 15.48 -12.63
C PRO A 67 2.87 16.26 -11.52
N ALA A 68 2.21 17.26 -10.92
CA ALA A 68 2.76 18.00 -9.78
C ALA A 68 2.62 17.22 -8.45
N ASN A 69 1.72 16.24 -8.40
CA ASN A 69 1.50 15.42 -7.23
C ASN A 69 2.57 14.31 -7.12
N PRO A 70 3.17 14.08 -5.94
CA PRO A 70 4.11 12.97 -5.74
C PRO A 70 3.57 11.59 -6.12
N LEU A 71 2.25 11.36 -6.05
CA LEU A 71 1.61 10.09 -6.41
C LEU A 71 1.63 9.79 -7.90
N SER A 72 1.99 10.75 -8.76
CA SER A 72 2.19 10.50 -10.19
C SER A 72 3.45 9.67 -10.48
N LYS A 73 4.41 9.61 -9.54
CA LYS A 73 5.63 8.81 -9.67
C LYS A 73 5.36 7.38 -9.24
N ARG A 74 5.18 6.46 -10.19
CA ARG A 74 4.66 5.12 -9.89
C ARG A 74 5.65 3.98 -10.15
N VAL A 75 6.89 4.29 -10.54
CA VAL A 75 7.87 3.30 -10.99
C VAL A 75 9.02 3.19 -10.00
N ILE A 76 9.31 1.95 -9.57
CA ILE A 76 10.43 1.58 -8.71
C ILE A 76 11.37 0.71 -9.53
N TYR A 77 12.63 1.13 -9.71
CA TYR A 77 13.61 0.36 -10.47
C TYR A 77 14.48 -0.53 -9.59
N PHE A 78 14.95 -1.63 -10.17
CA PHE A 78 15.74 -2.65 -9.48
C PHE A 78 17.09 -2.90 -10.16
N GLY A 79 18.05 -3.35 -9.36
CA GLY A 79 19.32 -3.88 -9.83
C GLY A 79 19.15 -5.15 -10.66
N TYR A 80 20.20 -5.51 -11.41
CA TYR A 80 20.27 -6.80 -12.08
C TYR A 80 20.17 -7.93 -11.05
N ASP A 81 19.34 -8.93 -11.36
CA ASP A 81 19.16 -10.14 -10.55
C ASP A 81 18.83 -9.87 -9.07
N ASN A 82 18.13 -8.78 -8.79
CA ASN A 82 17.84 -8.33 -7.43
C ASN A 82 16.37 -7.90 -7.27
N ALA A 83 15.82 -8.17 -6.09
CA ALA A 83 14.49 -7.76 -5.61
C ALA A 83 14.54 -6.84 -4.37
N GLU A 84 15.73 -6.37 -3.99
CA GLU A 84 15.96 -5.39 -2.94
C GLU A 84 15.58 -3.99 -3.43
N ILE A 85 14.88 -3.25 -2.56
CA ILE A 85 14.46 -1.88 -2.83
C ILE A 85 15.62 -0.96 -2.47
N ALA A 86 16.09 -0.20 -3.46
CA ALA A 86 17.13 0.80 -3.22
C ALA A 86 16.59 1.94 -2.31
N PRO A 87 17.43 2.48 -1.39
CA PRO A 87 16.98 3.44 -0.37
C PRO A 87 16.25 4.67 -0.91
N GLU A 88 16.57 5.12 -2.12
CA GLU A 88 15.94 6.26 -2.78
C GLU A 88 14.44 6.06 -3.05
N TYR A 89 13.96 4.83 -3.19
CA TYR A 89 12.54 4.53 -3.45
C TYR A 89 11.72 4.39 -2.18
N VAL A 90 12.35 4.24 -1.00
CA VAL A 90 11.61 4.03 0.25
C VAL A 90 10.67 5.19 0.56
N ALA A 91 11.12 6.44 0.34
CA ALA A 91 10.28 7.62 0.54
C ALA A 91 9.09 7.66 -0.44
N LEU A 92 9.30 7.21 -1.68
CA LEU A 92 8.23 7.12 -2.67
C LEU A 92 7.18 6.10 -2.26
N ILE A 93 7.60 4.88 -1.92
CA ILE A 93 6.69 3.80 -1.50
C ILE A 93 5.88 4.24 -0.26
N ARG A 94 6.52 4.92 0.70
CA ARG A 94 5.85 5.50 1.87
C ARG A 94 4.79 6.54 1.51
N THR A 95 5.03 7.33 0.47
CA THR A 95 4.07 8.34 0.00
C THR A 95 2.79 7.67 -0.48
N HIS A 96 2.90 6.62 -1.30
CA HIS A 96 1.76 5.81 -1.73
C HIS A 96 1.10 5.08 -0.56
N ALA A 97 1.89 4.51 0.36
CA ALA A 97 1.36 3.79 1.51
C ALA A 97 0.50 4.69 2.42
N ARG A 98 0.95 5.92 2.70
CA ARG A 98 0.17 6.90 3.49
C ARG A 98 -1.14 7.28 2.81
N TYR A 99 -1.11 7.45 1.48
CA TYR A 99 -2.32 7.71 0.72
C TYR A 99 -3.32 6.54 0.85
N LEU A 100 -2.87 5.30 0.64
CA LEU A 100 -3.72 4.12 0.77
C LEU A 100 -4.27 3.93 2.19
N GLY A 101 -3.44 4.17 3.21
CA GLY A 101 -3.86 4.06 4.61
C GLY A 101 -4.95 5.07 5.00
N THR A 102 -5.03 6.22 4.33
CA THR A 102 -6.06 7.24 4.55
C THR A 102 -7.28 7.10 3.63
N HIS A 103 -7.18 6.25 2.59
CA HIS A 103 -8.20 6.07 1.57
C HIS A 103 -8.56 4.58 1.46
N PRO A 104 -9.34 4.04 2.41
CA PRO A 104 -9.60 2.61 2.53
C PRO A 104 -10.30 2.00 1.29
N GLN A 105 -10.98 2.80 0.50
CA GLN A 105 -11.65 2.39 -0.74
C GLN A 105 -10.70 2.21 -1.93
N VAL A 106 -9.48 2.78 -1.87
CA VAL A 106 -8.51 2.71 -2.97
C VAL A 106 -7.73 1.41 -2.87
N ARG A 107 -7.57 0.74 -4.01
CA ARG A 107 -6.74 -0.46 -4.19
C ARG A 107 -5.67 -0.15 -5.22
N VAL A 108 -4.56 -0.89 -5.17
CA VAL A 108 -3.52 -0.81 -6.18
C VAL A 108 -3.04 -2.21 -6.56
N THR A 109 -2.60 -2.34 -7.79
CA THR A 109 -1.87 -3.50 -8.29
C THR A 109 -0.38 -3.15 -8.37
N LEU A 110 0.44 -4.01 -7.79
CA LEU A 110 1.89 -3.93 -7.84
C LEU A 110 2.37 -4.85 -8.96
N GLU A 111 2.67 -4.26 -10.11
CA GLU A 111 3.07 -4.98 -11.31
C GLU A 111 4.59 -5.14 -11.35
N GLY A 112 5.09 -6.36 -11.16
CA GLY A 112 6.50 -6.68 -11.24
C GLY A 112 6.94 -6.98 -12.67
N HIS A 113 8.14 -6.53 -13.05
CA HIS A 113 8.74 -6.78 -14.36
C HIS A 113 10.24 -7.10 -14.26
N THR A 114 10.74 -7.80 -15.27
CA THR A 114 12.17 -8.09 -15.48
C THR A 114 12.64 -7.66 -16.86
N ASP A 115 13.96 -7.66 -17.06
CA ASP A 115 14.51 -7.68 -18.41
C ASP A 115 14.44 -9.09 -19.00
N GLU A 116 14.76 -9.23 -20.29
CA GLU A 116 14.57 -10.46 -21.07
C GLU A 116 15.60 -11.57 -20.75
N ARG A 117 16.62 -11.28 -19.93
CA ARG A 117 17.70 -12.24 -19.69
C ARG A 117 17.27 -13.27 -18.65
N GLY A 118 17.46 -14.55 -18.97
CA GLY A 118 17.08 -15.67 -18.11
C GLY A 118 15.97 -16.51 -18.74
N THR A 119 15.43 -17.46 -17.98
CA THR A 119 14.24 -18.20 -18.42
C THR A 119 12.98 -17.45 -18.03
N ARG A 120 11.90 -17.72 -18.75
CA ARG A 120 10.58 -17.15 -18.48
C ARG A 120 10.10 -17.41 -17.06
N GLU A 121 10.23 -18.65 -16.61
CA GLU A 121 9.80 -19.07 -15.27
C GLU A 121 10.62 -18.37 -14.18
N TYR A 122 11.92 -18.16 -14.43
CA TYR A 122 12.79 -17.42 -13.53
C TYR A 122 12.37 -15.96 -13.43
N ASN A 123 12.16 -15.32 -14.57
CA ASN A 123 11.75 -13.93 -14.65
C ASN A 123 10.38 -13.69 -14.02
N LEU A 124 9.43 -14.62 -14.21
CA LEU A 124 8.15 -14.58 -13.54
C LEU A 124 8.33 -14.57 -12.01
N ALA A 125 9.09 -15.53 -11.47
CA ALA A 125 9.36 -15.59 -10.03
C ALA A 125 10.11 -14.35 -9.49
N LEU A 126 11.09 -13.82 -10.23
CA LEU A 126 11.82 -12.61 -9.84
C LEU A 126 10.91 -11.37 -9.86
N SER A 127 10.01 -11.27 -10.84
CA SER A 127 9.04 -10.18 -10.91
C SER A 127 8.05 -10.22 -9.75
N ASP A 128 7.55 -11.39 -9.37
CA ASP A 128 6.71 -11.58 -8.19
C ASP A 128 7.43 -11.15 -6.91
N GLN A 129 8.70 -11.56 -6.75
CA GLN A 129 9.52 -11.18 -5.59
C GLN A 129 9.72 -9.66 -5.48
N ARG A 130 9.94 -8.97 -6.60
CA ARG A 130 10.06 -7.50 -6.63
C ARG A 130 8.78 -6.81 -6.19
N ALA A 131 7.65 -7.23 -6.75
CA ALA A 131 6.35 -6.68 -6.38
C ALA A 131 6.02 -6.96 -4.90
N ASP A 132 6.31 -8.16 -4.39
CA ASP A 132 6.12 -8.47 -2.98
C ASP A 132 7.09 -7.68 -2.07
N SER A 133 8.32 -7.39 -2.49
CA SER A 133 9.20 -6.46 -1.74
C SER A 133 8.55 -5.09 -1.52
N VAL A 134 7.93 -4.51 -2.56
CA VAL A 134 7.21 -3.24 -2.45
C VAL A 134 5.99 -3.39 -1.54
N ARG A 135 5.23 -4.48 -1.71
CA ARG A 135 4.07 -4.82 -0.88
C ARG A 135 4.44 -4.88 0.61
N ARG A 136 5.53 -5.57 0.97
CA ARG A 136 5.98 -5.70 2.37
C ARG A 136 6.27 -4.35 3.01
N VAL A 137 6.88 -3.41 2.25
CA VAL A 137 7.10 -2.04 2.75
C VAL A 137 5.77 -1.32 2.96
N MET A 138 4.83 -1.40 2.00
CA MET A 138 3.51 -0.76 2.16
C MET A 138 2.71 -1.32 3.34
N LEU A 139 2.73 -2.65 3.54
CA LEU A 139 2.10 -3.30 4.70
C LEU A 139 2.73 -2.83 6.02
N ALA A 140 4.06 -2.72 6.07
CA ALA A 140 4.76 -2.23 7.25
C ALA A 140 4.42 -0.77 7.59
N GLU A 141 4.02 0.02 6.59
CA GLU A 141 3.55 1.41 6.75
C GLU A 141 2.03 1.50 7.04
N GLY A 142 1.35 0.36 7.20
CA GLY A 142 -0.04 0.28 7.65
C GLY A 142 -1.10 0.18 6.55
N VAL A 143 -0.71 -0.05 5.29
CA VAL A 143 -1.68 -0.37 4.23
C VAL A 143 -2.31 -1.72 4.52
N ARG A 144 -3.63 -1.84 4.31
CA ARG A 144 -4.30 -3.13 4.50
C ARG A 144 -4.00 -4.07 3.34
N ALA A 145 -3.85 -5.36 3.63
CA ALA A 145 -3.52 -6.36 2.61
C ALA A 145 -4.57 -6.46 1.49
N ASP A 146 -5.84 -6.14 1.76
CA ASP A 146 -6.90 -6.16 0.74
C ASP A 146 -6.78 -5.01 -0.26
N GLN A 147 -6.03 -3.96 0.05
CA GLN A 147 -5.77 -2.84 -0.87
C GLN A 147 -4.63 -3.12 -1.85
N LEU A 148 -3.92 -4.25 -1.71
CA LEU A 148 -2.70 -4.55 -2.47
C LEU A 148 -2.85 -5.87 -3.22
N GLU A 149 -2.85 -5.81 -4.54
CA GLU A 149 -2.68 -6.96 -5.42
C GLU A 149 -1.23 -7.02 -5.93
N VAL A 150 -0.70 -8.23 -6.14
CA VAL A 150 0.65 -8.45 -6.70
C VAL A 150 0.50 -9.28 -7.96
N ILE A 151 1.11 -8.80 -9.05
CA ILE A 151 1.17 -9.52 -10.32
C ILE A 151 2.59 -9.43 -10.85
N GLY A 152 3.26 -10.57 -11.01
CA GLY A 152 4.49 -10.68 -11.78
C GLY A 152 4.21 -10.91 -13.25
N TYR A 153 4.79 -10.07 -14.11
CA TYR A 153 4.73 -10.24 -15.57
C TYR A 153 6.00 -10.85 -16.16
N GLY A 154 7.05 -11.05 -15.36
CA GLY A 154 8.38 -11.37 -15.87
C GLY A 154 8.82 -10.37 -16.94
N GLU A 155 9.29 -10.90 -18.06
CA GLU A 155 9.79 -10.16 -19.21
C GLU A 155 8.71 -9.80 -20.25
N GLU A 156 7.47 -10.26 -20.05
CA GLU A 156 6.41 -10.23 -21.07
C GLU A 156 5.87 -8.83 -21.40
N ARG A 157 6.14 -7.86 -20.52
CA ARG A 157 5.69 -6.45 -20.67
C ARG A 157 6.87 -5.47 -20.56
N PRO A 158 7.79 -5.46 -21.54
CA PRO A 158 8.95 -4.57 -21.51
C PRO A 158 8.53 -3.11 -21.66
N ALA A 159 9.08 -2.23 -20.82
CA ALA A 159 8.94 -0.78 -21.00
C ALA A 159 9.83 -0.28 -22.15
N SER A 160 10.93 -0.96 -22.41
CA SER A 160 11.87 -0.69 -23.50
C SER A 160 12.25 -2.01 -24.19
N PRO A 161 11.91 -2.21 -25.48
CA PRO A 161 12.12 -3.49 -26.16
C PRO A 161 13.57 -3.72 -26.62
N GLY A 162 14.51 -2.83 -26.29
CA GLY A 162 15.91 -2.96 -26.71
C GLY A 162 16.70 -3.99 -25.90
N GLN A 163 17.75 -4.55 -26.53
CA GLN A 163 18.64 -5.54 -25.92
C GLN A 163 19.95 -4.90 -25.45
N SER A 164 19.84 -3.87 -24.61
CA SER A 164 20.97 -3.10 -24.11
C SER A 164 20.80 -2.80 -22.63
N GLU A 165 21.89 -2.55 -21.90
CA GLU A 165 21.79 -2.22 -20.47
C GLU A 165 20.91 -0.98 -20.20
N SER A 166 20.91 -0.01 -21.12
CA SER A 166 20.00 1.15 -21.05
C SER A 166 18.52 0.74 -21.07
N SER A 167 18.17 -0.28 -21.86
CA SER A 167 16.80 -0.80 -22.01
C SER A 167 16.45 -1.74 -20.86
N TRP A 168 17.35 -2.67 -20.54
CA TRP A 168 17.18 -3.63 -19.45
C TRP A 168 16.94 -2.95 -18.10
N ARG A 169 17.66 -1.86 -17.81
CA ARG A 169 17.44 -1.06 -16.59
C ARG A 169 16.01 -0.52 -16.48
N LEU A 170 15.40 -0.12 -17.60
CA LEU A 170 14.02 0.37 -17.60
C LEU A 170 13.01 -0.77 -17.42
N ASN A 171 13.37 -1.99 -17.81
CA ASN A 171 12.50 -3.15 -17.71
C ASN A 171 12.49 -3.77 -16.31
N ARG A 172 13.59 -3.68 -15.56
CA ARG A 172 13.67 -4.12 -14.17
C ARG A 172 12.95 -3.15 -13.24
N ARG A 173 11.64 -3.30 -13.10
CA ARG A 173 10.80 -2.37 -12.35
C ARG A 173 9.63 -3.02 -11.64
N VAL A 174 9.06 -2.27 -10.69
CA VAL A 174 7.67 -2.45 -10.24
C VAL A 174 6.90 -1.18 -10.57
N VAL A 175 5.66 -1.33 -11.04
CA VAL A 175 4.73 -0.23 -11.27
C VAL A 175 3.58 -0.31 -10.29
N ILE A 176 3.20 0.84 -9.71
CA ILE A 176 2.02 0.98 -8.86
C ILE A 176 0.85 1.46 -9.73
N GLU A 177 -0.10 0.56 -10.01
CA GLU A 177 -1.30 0.85 -10.78
C GLU A 177 -2.51 1.06 -9.85
N TYR A 178 -3.27 2.14 -10.06
CA TYR A 178 -4.42 2.56 -9.24
C TYR A 178 -5.76 2.18 -9.86
#